data_AF-M6K401-F1
#
_entry.id   AF-M6K401-F1
#
_cell.length_a   1.000
_cell.length_b   1.000
_cell.length_c   1.000
_cell.angle_alpha   90.00
_cell.angle_beta   90.00
_cell.angle_gamma   90.00
#
_symmetry.space_group_name_H-M   'P 1'
#
loop_
_entity.id
_entity.type
_entity.pdbx_description
1 polymer ?
#
loop_
_entity_poly.entity_id
_entity_poly.type
_entity_poly.pdbx_seq_one_letter_code
_entity_poly.pdbx_strand_id
1 'polypeptide(L)'
;MKKRIQSSILFLFVIFLVLFQTNLIGQKNLTESDPNVLEKEANELEIKAGKAQDPITRKRMILEVQKKRKEASELRDKLHEQELSKTPKGTVFEITFLFNQTSWIPESLARRQNVSVNETNTFLYTNGVYQNIDTIARNGSLDAHIINNTGSFYSNPQGNTKTAYPIRFLFLTESKKFGIEATFLDLRMYPSYSSINTNPISNNLNQTYSLYGPELRRTDIQLNFLYFFETGSGTKIGPSLGIRNLDIYSKEYGNLPGGLGFGTMEEKAGGLGPQIGFRIVKKLNHYFQFHANVDYFRTLGKYHLKTNGATIYNGAPNFLITETSGSAGENLVKRGGYQIDTGLSFLRTSWLKFTFGFQYTEMRSSVTGYNYNINLLFPDLVGSTVLNTVTKTVDLVTTRPALQKEVIDTYYGFYFGVTFTL
;
A
#
# COMPACT_ATOMS: atom_id res chain seq x y z
N MET A 1 4.04 24.62 6.66
CA MET A 1 4.68 23.40 6.10
C MET A 1 6.18 23.52 5.80
N LYS A 2 6.70 24.64 5.26
CA LYS A 2 8.16 24.80 4.97
C LYS A 2 9.10 24.60 6.18
N LYS A 3 8.73 25.05 7.39
CA LYS A 3 9.56 24.90 8.61
C LYS A 3 9.73 23.45 9.11
N ARG A 4 8.78 22.53 8.86
CA ARG A 4 8.91 21.11 9.24
C ARG A 4 9.76 20.31 8.25
N ILE A 5 9.75 20.69 6.98
CA ILE A 5 10.60 20.06 5.94
C ILE A 5 12.07 20.43 6.17
N GLN A 6 12.36 21.69 6.54
CA GLN A 6 13.72 22.11 6.90
C GLN A 6 14.28 21.36 8.11
N SER A 7 13.49 21.10 9.16
CA SER A 7 13.99 20.34 10.32
C SER A 7 14.19 18.85 10.02
N SER A 8 13.42 18.28 9.09
CA SER A 8 13.54 16.88 8.67
C SER A 8 14.78 16.66 7.78
N ILE A 9 15.09 17.63 6.92
CA ILE A 9 16.33 17.63 6.12
C ILE A 9 17.55 17.80 7.02
N LEU A 10 17.48 18.69 8.03
CA LEU A 10 18.56 18.86 9.00
C LEU A 10 18.81 17.57 9.80
N PHE A 11 17.76 16.86 10.20
CA PHE A 11 17.86 15.58 10.90
C PHE A 11 18.46 14.46 10.02
N LEU A 12 18.05 14.38 8.75
CA LEU A 12 18.65 13.48 7.76
C LEU A 12 20.11 13.84 7.47
N PHE A 13 20.46 15.13 7.42
CA PHE A 13 21.83 15.60 7.19
C PHE A 13 22.73 15.33 8.39
N VAL A 14 22.20 15.42 9.62
CA VAL A 14 22.90 15.02 10.86
C VAL A 14 23.11 13.50 10.90
N ILE A 15 22.12 12.70 10.50
CA ILE A 15 22.29 11.24 10.36
C ILE A 15 23.34 10.92 9.28
N PHE A 16 23.34 11.65 8.16
CA PHE A 16 24.34 11.49 7.10
C PHE A 16 25.76 11.88 7.58
N LEU A 17 25.89 12.94 8.38
CA LEU A 17 27.16 13.35 9.02
C LEU A 17 27.64 12.36 10.08
N VAL A 18 26.74 11.79 10.88
CA VAL A 18 27.06 10.74 11.86
C VAL A 18 27.47 9.45 11.14
N LEU A 19 26.84 9.11 10.01
CA LEU A 19 27.22 7.96 9.17
C LEU A 19 28.60 8.11 8.49
N PHE A 20 29.05 9.34 8.24
CA PHE A 20 30.40 9.61 7.70
C PHE A 20 31.47 9.80 8.78
N GLN A 21 31.10 10.18 10.01
CA GLN A 21 32.05 10.34 11.12
C GLN A 21 32.44 9.02 11.81
N THR A 22 31.75 7.91 11.58
CA THR A 22 32.14 6.61 12.16
C THR A 22 33.38 5.97 11.53
N ASN A 23 34.05 6.62 10.56
CA ASN A 23 35.38 6.19 10.08
C ASN A 23 36.52 6.49 11.07
N LEU A 24 36.25 7.04 12.26
CA LEU A 24 37.29 7.52 13.18
C LEU A 24 37.33 6.85 14.57
N ILE A 25 36.52 5.83 14.84
CA ILE A 25 36.52 5.16 16.15
C ILE A 25 36.75 3.66 15.94
N GLY A 26 38.01 3.26 16.09
CA GLY A 26 38.39 1.84 16.03
C GLY A 26 39.87 1.52 15.82
N GLN A 27 40.82 2.44 16.04
CA GLN A 27 42.24 2.06 16.13
C GLN A 27 42.54 1.54 17.55
N LYS A 28 42.53 0.22 17.71
CA LYS A 28 43.33 -0.44 18.75
C LYS A 28 43.78 -1.82 18.29
N ASN A 29 45.08 -1.88 18.01
CA ASN A 29 45.99 -3.01 18.05
C ASN A 29 45.56 -4.29 17.32
N LEU A 30 45.85 -4.34 16.02
CA LEU A 30 46.21 -5.58 15.32
C LEU A 30 47.42 -5.27 14.43
N THR A 31 48.51 -6.01 14.63
CA THR A 31 49.70 -6.06 13.77
C THR A 31 49.40 -6.74 12.43
N GLU A 32 48.30 -6.36 11.80
CA GLU A 32 47.91 -6.77 10.45
C GLU A 32 47.72 -5.48 9.63
N SER A 33 48.31 -5.47 8.43
CA SER A 33 48.33 -4.31 7.51
C SER A 33 46.93 -3.70 7.33
N ASP A 34 46.75 -2.40 7.61
CA ASP A 34 45.49 -1.69 7.39
C ASP A 34 45.16 -1.67 5.89
N PRO A 35 43.95 -2.11 5.46
CA PRO A 35 43.64 -2.20 4.04
C PRO A 35 43.63 -0.84 3.34
N ASN A 36 43.46 0.26 4.08
CA ASN A 36 43.58 1.62 3.54
C ASN A 36 45.03 2.00 3.25
N VAL A 37 46.00 1.45 3.99
CA VAL A 37 47.43 1.63 3.72
C VAL A 37 47.81 0.86 2.46
N LEU A 38 47.33 -0.38 2.29
CA LEU A 38 47.55 -1.18 1.08
C LEU A 38 46.94 -0.53 -0.17
N GLU A 39 45.74 0.05 -0.08
CA GLU A 39 45.15 0.80 -1.19
C GLU A 39 45.92 2.08 -1.51
N LYS A 40 46.39 2.81 -0.49
CA LYS A 40 47.21 4.00 -0.69
C LYS A 40 48.53 3.66 -1.37
N GLU A 41 49.20 2.60 -0.94
CA GLU A 41 50.42 2.09 -1.57
C GLU A 41 50.17 1.62 -3.02
N ALA A 42 49.03 0.97 -3.27
CA ALA A 42 48.63 0.58 -4.62
C ALA A 42 48.38 1.80 -5.52
N ASN A 43 47.74 2.85 -5.02
CA ASN A 43 47.51 4.09 -5.77
C ASN A 43 48.83 4.82 -6.05
N GLU A 44 49.76 4.86 -5.10
CA GLU A 44 51.10 5.43 -5.32
C GLU A 44 51.90 4.63 -6.36
N LEU A 45 51.80 3.30 -6.36
CA LEU A 45 52.41 2.42 -7.37
C LEU A 45 51.77 2.58 -8.75
N GLU A 46 50.45 2.78 -8.84
CA GLU A 46 49.73 3.04 -10.08
C GLU A 46 50.16 4.38 -10.70
N ILE A 47 50.32 5.42 -9.88
CA ILE A 47 50.86 6.73 -10.32
C ILE A 47 52.30 6.59 -10.82
N LYS A 48 53.15 5.81 -10.13
CA LYS A 48 54.53 5.52 -10.56
C LYS A 48 54.55 4.72 -11.86
N ALA A 49 53.67 3.73 -12.02
CA ALA A 49 53.53 2.94 -13.24
C ALA A 49 53.01 3.77 -14.43
N GLY A 50 52.15 4.76 -14.19
CA GLY A 50 51.71 5.71 -15.21
C GLY A 50 52.82 6.62 -15.75
N LYS A 51 53.87 6.85 -14.96
CA LYS A 51 55.03 7.70 -15.30
C LYS A 51 56.24 6.91 -15.82
N ALA A 52 56.21 5.59 -15.78
CA ALA A 52 57.32 4.75 -16.19
C ALA A 52 57.42 4.62 -17.72
N GLN A 53 58.60 4.94 -18.27
CA GLN A 53 58.87 4.84 -19.71
C GLN A 53 59.22 3.42 -20.17
N ASP A 54 59.73 2.56 -19.27
CA ASP A 54 60.05 1.16 -19.59
C ASP A 54 58.80 0.25 -19.50
N PRO A 55 58.40 -0.42 -20.60
CA PRO A 55 57.26 -1.34 -20.64
C PRO A 55 57.35 -2.51 -19.65
N ILE A 56 58.55 -3.03 -19.39
CA ILE A 56 58.75 -4.21 -18.54
C ILE A 56 58.54 -3.83 -17.07
N THR A 57 59.16 -2.74 -16.63
CA THR A 57 59.00 -2.22 -15.26
C THR A 57 57.56 -1.78 -15.01
N ARG A 58 56.89 -1.16 -16.00
CA ARG A 58 55.46 -0.81 -15.92
C ARG A 58 54.57 -2.03 -15.70
N LYS A 59 54.79 -3.12 -16.46
CA LYS A 59 54.02 -4.36 -16.33
C LYS A 59 54.19 -5.01 -14.95
N ARG A 60 55.40 -4.99 -14.38
CA ARG A 60 55.67 -5.50 -13.03
C ARG A 60 54.94 -4.68 -11.96
N MET A 61 55.00 -3.35 -12.04
CA MET A 61 54.32 -2.48 -11.08
C MET A 61 52.79 -2.62 -11.15
N ILE A 62 52.21 -2.78 -12.35
CA ILE A 62 50.76 -3.03 -12.50
C ILE A 62 50.35 -4.36 -11.83
N LEU A 63 51.16 -5.40 -11.97
CA LEU A 63 50.90 -6.69 -11.33
C LEU A 63 50.97 -6.58 -9.79
N GLU A 64 51.91 -5.80 -9.27
CA GLU A 64 52.03 -5.51 -7.84
C GLU A 64 50.84 -4.67 -7.33
N VAL A 65 50.35 -3.69 -8.10
CA VAL A 65 49.12 -2.95 -7.81
C VAL A 65 47.92 -3.90 -7.70
N GLN A 66 47.76 -4.82 -8.65
CA GLN A 66 46.69 -5.81 -8.63
C GLN A 66 46.78 -6.71 -7.40
N LYS A 67 47.99 -7.15 -7.06
CA LYS A 67 48.24 -7.97 -5.87
C LYS A 67 47.88 -7.22 -4.58
N LYS A 68 48.33 -5.97 -4.41
CA LYS A 68 48.01 -5.15 -3.23
C LYS A 68 46.53 -4.81 -3.12
N ARG A 69 45.83 -4.54 -4.23
CA ARG A 69 44.37 -4.33 -4.23
C ARG A 69 43.62 -5.60 -3.85
N LYS A 70 44.07 -6.75 -4.32
CA LYS A 70 43.50 -8.05 -3.95
C LYS A 70 43.71 -8.33 -2.45
N GLU A 71 44.92 -8.13 -1.93
CA GLU A 71 45.23 -8.29 -0.50
C GLU A 71 44.41 -7.32 0.36
N ALA A 72 44.26 -6.06 -0.06
CA ALA A 72 43.40 -5.09 0.63
C ALA A 72 41.92 -5.53 0.64
N SER A 73 41.40 -6.08 -0.45
CA SER A 73 40.03 -6.61 -0.53
C SER A 73 39.84 -7.80 0.41
N GLU A 74 40.74 -8.77 0.37
CA GLU A 74 40.67 -9.97 1.23
C GLU A 74 40.75 -9.60 2.71
N LEU A 75 41.56 -8.61 3.07
CA LEU A 75 41.67 -8.15 4.44
C LEU A 75 40.45 -7.34 4.89
N ARG A 76 39.83 -6.55 4.00
CA ARG A 76 38.53 -5.92 4.28
C ARG A 76 37.44 -6.94 4.51
N ASP A 77 37.39 -7.99 3.71
CA ASP A 77 36.41 -9.05 3.86
C ASP A 77 36.57 -9.78 5.21
N LYS A 78 37.82 -10.09 5.59
CA LYS A 78 38.11 -10.66 6.93
C LYS A 78 37.71 -9.73 8.08
N LEU A 79 38.05 -8.44 8.00
CA LEU A 79 37.65 -7.48 9.04
C LEU A 79 36.14 -7.31 9.11
N HIS A 80 35.47 -7.35 7.96
CA HIS A 80 34.01 -7.29 7.90
C HIS A 80 33.36 -8.55 8.48
N GLU A 81 33.88 -9.73 8.17
CA GLU A 81 33.48 -11.00 8.78
C GLU A 81 33.64 -10.96 10.30
N GLN A 82 34.77 -10.46 10.80
CA GLN A 82 34.98 -10.26 12.24
C GLN A 82 33.94 -9.30 12.83
N GLU A 83 33.62 -8.20 12.15
CA GLU A 83 32.61 -7.26 12.61
C GLU A 83 31.22 -7.89 12.65
N LEU A 84 30.83 -8.66 11.64
CA LEU A 84 29.55 -9.39 11.61
C LEU A 84 29.49 -10.53 12.63
N SER A 85 30.62 -11.12 12.99
CA SER A 85 30.73 -12.16 14.02
C SER A 85 30.44 -11.65 15.43
N LYS A 86 30.54 -10.34 15.66
CA LYS A 86 30.16 -9.68 16.93
C LYS A 86 28.64 -9.63 17.15
N THR A 87 27.85 -10.19 16.24
CA THR A 87 26.40 -10.27 16.41
C THR A 87 26.03 -10.91 17.76
N PRO A 88 24.98 -10.41 18.44
CA PRO A 88 24.58 -10.93 19.73
C PRO A 88 24.35 -12.44 19.68
N LYS A 89 24.95 -13.15 20.65
CA LYS A 89 24.73 -14.59 20.85
C LYS A 89 23.38 -14.89 21.53
N GLY A 90 22.74 -13.87 22.10
CA GLY A 90 21.44 -13.98 22.77
C GLY A 90 20.26 -13.69 21.84
N THR A 91 19.16 -13.27 22.44
CA THR A 91 17.96 -12.81 21.73
C THR A 91 18.31 -11.61 20.85
N VAL A 92 17.70 -11.55 19.67
CA VAL A 92 17.93 -10.48 18.70
C VAL A 92 16.65 -9.70 18.53
N PHE A 93 16.74 -8.37 18.61
CA PHE A 93 15.62 -7.50 18.30
C PHE A 93 16.00 -6.56 17.16
N GLU A 94 15.28 -6.62 16.05
CA GLU A 94 15.47 -5.74 14.91
C GLU A 94 14.31 -4.75 14.81
N ILE A 95 14.65 -3.47 14.60
CA ILE A 95 13.71 -2.42 14.21
C ILE A 95 14.06 -1.98 12.81
N THR A 96 13.11 -2.06 11.87
CA THR A 96 13.28 -1.65 10.49
C THR A 96 12.36 -0.49 10.15
N PHE A 97 12.94 0.60 9.67
CA PHE A 97 12.22 1.72 9.06
C PHE A 97 12.27 1.58 7.54
N LEU A 98 11.11 1.59 6.90
CA LEU A 98 10.98 1.45 5.45
C LEU A 98 10.55 2.75 4.81
N PHE A 99 11.14 3.05 3.66
CA PHE A 99 10.80 4.14 2.76
C PHE A 99 10.27 3.50 1.48
N ASN A 100 8.96 3.26 1.44
CA ASN A 100 8.32 2.50 0.37
C ASN A 100 7.67 3.44 -0.65
N GLN A 101 8.21 3.51 -1.87
CA GLN A 101 7.57 4.21 -2.98
C GLN A 101 6.46 3.32 -3.54
N THR A 102 5.25 3.51 -3.03
CA THR A 102 4.12 2.63 -3.30
C THR A 102 3.09 3.27 -4.21
N SER A 103 2.52 2.45 -5.08
CA SER A 103 1.30 2.71 -5.84
C SER A 103 0.14 1.91 -5.21
N TRP A 104 -1.05 2.50 -5.18
CA TRP A 104 -2.24 1.86 -4.61
C TRP A 104 -3.46 2.08 -5.49
N ILE A 105 -4.17 0.98 -5.79
CA ILE A 105 -5.47 0.98 -6.44
C ILE A 105 -6.49 0.51 -5.39
N PRO A 106 -7.31 1.42 -4.83
CA PRO A 106 -8.15 1.11 -3.68
C PRO A 106 -9.42 0.34 -4.06
N GLU A 107 -9.84 -0.59 -3.21
CA GLU A 107 -11.12 -1.31 -3.36
C GLU A 107 -12.35 -0.36 -3.47
N SER A 108 -12.31 0.81 -2.82
CA SER A 108 -13.39 1.80 -2.89
C SER A 108 -13.61 2.33 -4.31
N LEU A 109 -12.53 2.56 -5.06
CA LEU A 109 -12.63 3.05 -6.44
C LEU A 109 -13.15 1.94 -7.38
N ALA A 110 -12.67 0.72 -7.20
CA ALA A 110 -13.15 -0.44 -7.97
C ALA A 110 -14.65 -0.70 -7.73
N ARG A 111 -15.15 -0.49 -6.49
CA ARG A 111 -16.58 -0.56 -6.19
C ARG A 111 -17.38 0.50 -6.94
N ARG A 112 -16.87 1.73 -7.04
CA ARG A 112 -17.51 2.82 -7.80
C ARG A 112 -17.57 2.51 -9.29
N GLN A 113 -16.51 1.96 -9.86
CA GLN A 113 -16.49 1.49 -11.24
C GLN A 113 -17.54 0.39 -11.49
N ASN A 114 -17.70 -0.56 -10.56
CA ASN A 114 -18.74 -1.58 -10.66
C ASN A 114 -20.16 -1.00 -10.61
N VAL A 115 -20.41 0.01 -9.77
CA VAL A 115 -21.71 0.71 -9.73
C VAL A 115 -21.99 1.35 -11.09
N SER A 116 -21.00 2.01 -11.69
CA SER A 116 -21.16 2.60 -13.03
C SER A 116 -21.35 1.59 -14.17
N VAL A 117 -20.63 0.46 -14.18
CA VAL A 117 -20.77 -0.52 -15.27
C VAL A 117 -22.17 -1.15 -15.28
N ASN A 118 -22.78 -1.33 -14.11
CA ASN A 118 -24.18 -1.72 -14.02
C ASN A 118 -25.10 -0.64 -14.58
N GLU A 119 -24.82 0.65 -14.38
CA GLU A 119 -25.58 1.75 -15.03
C GLU A 119 -25.48 1.66 -16.56
N THR A 120 -24.33 1.31 -17.14
CA THR A 120 -24.15 1.16 -18.60
C THR A 120 -24.90 -0.06 -19.15
N ASN A 121 -24.87 -1.20 -18.44
CA ASN A 121 -25.64 -2.38 -18.82
C ASN A 121 -27.14 -2.14 -18.68
N THR A 122 -27.56 -1.41 -17.64
CA THR A 122 -28.91 -0.88 -17.52
C THR A 122 -29.19 0.04 -18.69
N PHE A 123 -28.38 1.05 -19.01
CA PHE A 123 -28.56 1.93 -20.18
C PHE A 123 -28.76 1.15 -21.51
N LEU A 124 -27.96 0.11 -21.76
CA LEU A 124 -28.07 -0.73 -22.96
C LEU A 124 -29.32 -1.65 -22.94
N TYR A 125 -29.65 -2.27 -21.80
CA TYR A 125 -30.88 -3.06 -21.63
C TYR A 125 -32.14 -2.18 -21.65
N THR A 126 -32.04 -0.97 -21.11
CA THR A 126 -33.14 -0.01 -21.12
C THR A 126 -33.33 0.52 -22.54
N ASN A 127 -32.35 0.65 -23.44
CA ASN A 127 -32.69 1.01 -24.84
C ASN A 127 -33.73 0.08 -25.52
N GLY A 128 -33.88 -1.18 -25.08
CA GLY A 128 -34.99 -2.06 -25.51
C GLY A 128 -36.24 -2.06 -24.59
N VAL A 129 -36.08 -1.86 -23.27
CA VAL A 129 -37.17 -1.89 -22.27
C VAL A 129 -37.76 -0.49 -21.97
N TYR A 130 -36.98 0.58 -22.14
CA TYR A 130 -37.31 1.99 -21.97
C TYR A 130 -38.41 2.42 -22.94
N GLN A 131 -38.51 1.82 -24.13
CA GLN A 131 -39.66 2.09 -25.01
C GLN A 131 -40.97 1.61 -24.38
N ASN A 132 -40.97 0.44 -23.74
CA ASN A 132 -42.15 -0.06 -23.03
C ASN A 132 -42.42 0.70 -21.74
N ILE A 133 -41.39 1.09 -20.98
CA ILE A 133 -41.54 1.85 -19.74
C ILE A 133 -41.90 3.32 -20.01
N ASP A 134 -41.37 3.97 -21.04
CA ASP A 134 -41.80 5.32 -21.49
C ASP A 134 -43.26 5.30 -21.92
N THR A 135 -43.69 4.25 -22.62
CA THR A 135 -45.11 4.07 -22.99
C THR A 135 -46.00 3.86 -21.76
N ILE A 136 -45.58 3.05 -20.78
CA ILE A 136 -46.33 2.82 -19.52
C ILE A 136 -46.32 4.06 -18.61
N ALA A 137 -45.20 4.77 -18.52
CA ALA A 137 -45.04 5.98 -17.72
C ALA A 137 -45.85 7.15 -18.30
N ARG A 138 -45.87 7.32 -19.63
CA ARG A 138 -46.78 8.24 -20.33
C ARG A 138 -48.25 7.93 -20.07
N ASN A 139 -48.62 6.64 -20.05
CA ASN A 139 -49.98 6.23 -19.71
C ASN A 139 -50.34 6.47 -18.23
N GLY A 140 -49.35 6.58 -17.34
CA GLY A 140 -49.52 6.85 -15.90
C GLY A 140 -49.24 8.30 -15.48
N SER A 141 -49.07 9.25 -16.41
CA SER A 141 -48.67 10.64 -16.13
C SER A 141 -47.35 10.77 -15.34
N LEU A 142 -46.47 9.78 -15.44
CA LEU A 142 -45.11 9.79 -14.88
C LEU A 142 -44.12 10.07 -16.01
N ASP A 143 -43.19 11.00 -15.78
CA ASP A 143 -42.21 11.36 -16.79
C ASP A 143 -41.08 10.31 -16.84
N ALA A 144 -40.90 9.65 -17.99
CA ALA A 144 -39.86 8.64 -18.18
C ALA A 144 -38.45 9.22 -18.08
N HIS A 145 -38.28 10.53 -18.30
CA HIS A 145 -37.02 11.24 -18.10
C HIS A 145 -36.58 11.29 -16.62
N ILE A 146 -37.47 10.89 -15.70
CA ILE A 146 -37.13 10.70 -14.28
C ILE A 146 -36.22 9.46 -14.09
N ILE A 147 -36.14 8.54 -15.05
CA ILE A 147 -35.20 7.41 -15.04
C ILE A 147 -33.84 7.93 -15.57
N ASN A 148 -33.10 8.61 -14.70
CA ASN A 148 -31.80 9.17 -15.04
C ASN A 148 -30.78 8.05 -15.19
N ASN A 149 -30.68 7.48 -16.39
CA ASN A 149 -29.63 6.54 -16.78
C ASN A 149 -28.31 7.30 -17.01
N THR A 150 -27.72 7.82 -15.94
CA THR A 150 -26.35 8.37 -15.99
C THR A 150 -25.38 7.22 -15.86
N GLY A 151 -24.50 7.03 -16.85
CA GLY A 151 -23.33 6.15 -16.73
C GLY A 151 -22.09 6.99 -16.46
N SER A 152 -21.40 6.76 -15.33
CA SER A 152 -20.20 7.52 -14.95
C SER A 152 -18.88 6.76 -15.17
N PHE A 153 -18.15 7.06 -16.24
CA PHE A 153 -16.85 6.42 -16.51
C PHE A 153 -15.74 7.07 -15.69
N TYR A 154 -15.17 6.33 -14.74
CA TYR A 154 -14.07 6.80 -13.89
C TYR A 154 -12.70 6.57 -14.51
N SER A 155 -11.84 7.60 -14.50
CA SER A 155 -10.43 7.46 -14.85
C SER A 155 -9.66 6.67 -13.78
N ASN A 156 -8.49 6.15 -14.15
CA ASN A 156 -7.54 5.70 -13.15
C ASN A 156 -7.09 6.88 -12.27
N PRO A 157 -6.79 6.64 -10.99
CA PRO A 157 -6.37 7.68 -10.07
C PRO A 157 -4.98 8.18 -10.45
N GLN A 158 -4.89 9.45 -10.84
CA GLN A 158 -3.65 10.18 -11.01
C GLN A 158 -3.07 10.51 -9.63
N GLY A 159 -1.74 10.40 -9.49
CA GLY A 159 -1.09 10.62 -8.20
C GLY A 159 -1.36 9.53 -7.17
N ASN A 160 -1.72 8.32 -7.62
CA ASN A 160 -1.90 7.15 -6.76
C ASN A 160 -0.58 6.53 -6.27
N THR A 161 0.54 7.25 -6.42
CA THR A 161 1.86 6.86 -5.93
C THR A 161 2.29 7.83 -4.83
N LYS A 162 2.72 7.30 -3.68
CA LYS A 162 3.22 8.08 -2.54
C LYS A 162 4.28 7.27 -1.79
N THR A 163 5.21 7.96 -1.13
CA THR A 163 6.11 7.32 -0.18
C THR A 163 5.36 6.98 1.12
N ALA A 164 5.26 5.70 1.42
CA ALA A 164 4.78 5.13 2.67
C ALA A 164 5.94 4.84 3.63
N TYR A 165 5.66 4.89 4.93
CA TYR A 165 6.67 4.69 5.99
C TYR A 165 6.30 3.53 6.93
N PRO A 166 6.28 2.27 6.44
CA PRO A 166 6.04 1.14 7.32
C PRO A 166 7.18 0.95 8.33
N ILE A 167 6.82 0.50 9.52
CA ILE A 167 7.76 0.11 10.57
C ILE A 167 7.61 -1.39 10.79
N ARG A 168 8.74 -2.13 10.79
CA ARG A 168 8.76 -3.56 11.09
C ARG A 168 9.60 -3.81 12.35
N PHE A 169 9.12 -4.72 13.17
CA PHE A 169 9.81 -5.25 14.33
C PHE A 169 10.01 -6.74 14.13
N LEU A 170 11.21 -7.23 14.42
CA LEU A 170 11.51 -8.65 14.40
C LEU A 170 12.23 -9.02 15.70
N PHE A 171 11.58 -9.83 16.52
CA PHE A 171 12.20 -10.49 17.65
C PHE A 171 12.56 -11.92 17.28
N LEU A 172 13.80 -12.34 17.57
CA LEU A 172 14.26 -13.71 17.44
C LEU A 172 14.77 -14.20 18.80
N THR A 173 14.39 -15.42 19.15
CA THR A 173 14.94 -16.14 20.31
C THR A 173 16.45 -16.38 20.16
N GLU A 174 17.13 -16.74 21.26
CA GLU A 174 18.56 -17.07 21.24
C GLU A 174 18.90 -18.17 20.24
N SER A 175 18.03 -19.18 20.14
CA SER A 175 18.15 -20.27 19.17
C SER A 175 17.99 -19.80 17.71
N LYS A 176 17.43 -18.60 17.50
CA LYS A 176 17.04 -18.01 16.20
C LYS A 176 16.08 -18.90 15.38
N LYS A 177 15.48 -19.92 16.02
CA LYS A 177 14.45 -20.80 15.44
C LYS A 177 13.05 -20.22 15.59
N PHE A 178 12.77 -19.53 16.69
CA PHE A 178 11.47 -18.90 16.92
C PHE A 178 11.59 -17.39 16.91
N GLY A 179 10.55 -16.72 16.41
CA GLY A 179 10.49 -15.27 16.40
C GLY A 179 9.07 -14.71 16.32
N ILE A 180 8.99 -13.40 16.50
CA ILE A 180 7.77 -12.61 16.34
C ILE A 180 8.10 -11.46 15.40
N GLU A 181 7.31 -11.30 14.34
CA GLU A 181 7.38 -10.19 13.40
C GLU A 181 6.11 -9.35 13.55
N ALA A 182 6.28 -8.04 13.77
CA ALA A 182 5.18 -7.09 13.75
C ALA A 182 5.43 -6.04 12.67
N THR A 183 4.42 -5.74 11.85
CA THR A 183 4.50 -4.68 10.83
C THR A 183 3.35 -3.70 11.03
N PHE A 184 3.66 -2.42 10.96
CA PHE A 184 2.68 -1.34 11.04
C PHE A 184 2.82 -0.41 9.83
N LEU A 185 1.71 -0.13 9.16
CA LEU A 185 1.59 0.82 8.08
C LEU A 185 0.36 1.69 8.30
N ASP A 186 0.53 3.01 8.24
CA ASP A 186 -0.56 3.98 8.11
C ASP A 186 -0.27 4.89 6.91
N LEU A 187 -0.94 4.61 5.80
CA LEU A 187 -0.78 5.33 4.55
C LEU A 187 -2.01 6.20 4.31
N ARG A 188 -1.79 7.49 4.08
CA ARG A 188 -2.82 8.42 3.62
C ARG A 188 -2.47 8.99 2.26
N MET A 189 -3.40 8.97 1.32
CA MET A 189 -3.23 9.46 -0.05
C MET A 189 -4.40 10.36 -0.46
N TYR A 190 -4.11 11.29 -1.37
CA TYR A 190 -5.09 12.20 -1.94
C TYR A 190 -4.96 12.16 -3.47
N PRO A 191 -5.23 11.01 -4.11
CA PRO A 191 -5.17 10.95 -5.57
C PRO A 191 -6.29 11.81 -6.15
N SER A 192 -6.20 12.08 -7.44
CA SER A 192 -7.29 12.67 -8.21
C SER A 192 -7.72 11.73 -9.31
N TYR A 193 -9.01 11.72 -9.62
CA TYR A 193 -9.51 11.09 -10.83
C TYR A 193 -10.68 11.91 -11.37
N SER A 194 -11.04 11.67 -12.61
CA SER A 194 -12.20 12.28 -13.23
C SER A 194 -13.27 11.23 -13.52
N SER A 195 -14.51 11.68 -13.65
CA SER A 195 -15.56 10.90 -14.29
C SER A 195 -16.21 11.68 -15.43
N ILE A 196 -16.66 10.96 -16.44
CA ILE A 196 -17.49 11.50 -17.53
C ILE A 196 -18.87 10.88 -17.42
N ASN A 197 -19.91 11.72 -17.46
CA ASN A 197 -21.30 11.27 -17.53
C ASN A 197 -21.76 11.23 -18.98
N THR A 198 -22.38 10.13 -19.39
CA THR A 198 -22.83 9.93 -20.78
C THR A 198 -24.21 10.50 -21.10
N ASN A 199 -24.96 11.00 -20.12
CA ASN A 199 -26.26 11.64 -20.36
C ASN A 199 -26.37 12.99 -19.63
N PRO A 200 -25.63 14.03 -20.06
CA PRO A 200 -25.68 15.34 -19.43
C PRO A 200 -26.98 16.06 -19.78
N ILE A 201 -27.62 16.70 -18.80
CA ILE A 201 -28.69 17.67 -19.08
C ILE A 201 -28.03 18.88 -19.75
N SER A 202 -28.60 19.35 -20.87
CA SER A 202 -28.03 20.40 -21.74
C SER A 202 -27.64 21.72 -21.03
N ASN A 203 -28.14 21.96 -19.81
CA ASN A 203 -27.90 23.16 -19.02
C ASN A 203 -26.99 22.94 -17.79
N ASN A 204 -26.35 21.78 -17.62
CA ASN A 204 -25.48 21.52 -16.46
C ASN A 204 -24.12 20.91 -16.86
N LEU A 205 -23.15 21.76 -17.18
CA LEU A 205 -21.78 21.36 -17.53
C LEU A 205 -21.06 20.58 -16.41
N ASN A 206 -21.43 20.78 -15.14
CA ASN A 206 -20.87 20.03 -14.01
C ASN A 206 -21.33 18.57 -13.99
N GLN A 207 -22.40 18.23 -14.72
CA GLN A 207 -22.82 16.85 -14.90
C GLN A 207 -21.97 16.13 -15.95
N THR A 208 -21.37 16.82 -16.94
CA THR A 208 -20.63 16.20 -18.03
C THR A 208 -19.26 15.67 -17.59
N TYR A 209 -18.55 16.43 -16.76
CA TYR A 209 -17.20 16.13 -16.30
C TYR A 209 -17.08 16.47 -14.81
N SER A 210 -16.70 15.49 -14.00
CA SER A 210 -16.50 15.67 -12.56
C SER A 210 -15.07 15.33 -12.18
N LEU A 211 -14.46 16.17 -11.34
CA LEU A 211 -13.15 15.94 -10.74
C LEU A 211 -13.34 15.52 -9.28
N TYR A 212 -12.64 14.47 -8.88
CA TYR A 212 -12.67 13.94 -7.52
C TYR A 212 -11.28 14.04 -6.92
N GLY A 213 -11.24 14.45 -5.64
CA GLY A 213 -10.06 14.41 -4.79
C GLY A 213 -10.34 13.58 -3.56
N PRO A 214 -10.46 12.24 -3.66
CA PRO A 214 -10.71 11.39 -2.51
C PRO A 214 -9.59 11.49 -1.47
N GLU A 215 -9.96 11.50 -0.20
CA GLU A 215 -9.08 11.13 0.89
C GLU A 215 -9.11 9.62 1.05
N LEU A 216 -7.97 8.97 0.81
CA LEU A 216 -7.80 7.55 1.02
C LEU A 216 -6.87 7.31 2.21
N ARG A 217 -7.22 6.38 3.09
CA ARG A 217 -6.34 5.91 4.15
C ARG A 217 -6.38 4.39 4.23
N ARG A 218 -5.20 3.79 4.35
CA ARG A 218 -4.98 2.37 4.58
C ARG A 218 -4.16 2.20 5.85
N THR A 219 -4.71 1.50 6.83
CA THR A 219 -3.99 1.07 8.01
C THR A 219 -3.86 -0.45 7.97
N ASP A 220 -2.63 -0.96 8.03
CA ASP A 220 -2.30 -2.36 7.84
C ASP A 220 -1.35 -2.78 8.95
N ILE A 221 -1.85 -3.62 9.86
CA ILE A 221 -1.14 -4.07 11.05
C ILE A 221 -1.05 -5.59 10.99
N GLN A 222 0.15 -6.12 11.05
CA GLN A 222 0.43 -7.55 10.98
C GLN A 222 1.21 -7.98 12.20
N LEU A 223 0.86 -9.13 12.76
CA LEU A 223 1.61 -9.78 13.84
C LEU A 223 1.75 -11.27 13.50
N ASN A 224 2.97 -11.73 13.27
CA ASN A 224 3.30 -13.07 12.82
C ASN A 224 4.24 -13.76 13.82
N PHE A 225 3.90 -14.98 14.21
CA PHE A 225 4.82 -15.93 14.83
C PHE A 225 5.60 -16.65 13.73
N LEU A 226 6.90 -16.75 13.92
CA LEU A 226 7.84 -17.33 12.96
C LEU A 226 8.46 -18.60 13.53
N TYR A 227 8.62 -19.61 12.67
CA TYR A 227 9.39 -20.80 12.98
C TYR A 227 10.35 -21.13 11.85
N PHE A 228 11.65 -20.97 12.10
CA PHE A 228 12.73 -21.20 11.15
C PHE A 228 13.40 -22.56 11.35
N PHE A 229 13.61 -23.24 10.22
CA PHE A 229 14.55 -24.34 10.05
C PHE A 229 15.76 -23.82 9.29
N GLU A 230 16.95 -24.21 9.74
CA GLU A 230 18.18 -23.91 9.02
C GLU A 230 18.55 -25.12 8.15
N THR A 231 18.68 -24.90 6.85
CA THR A 231 19.14 -25.92 5.91
C THR A 231 20.65 -26.15 6.07
N GLY A 232 21.16 -27.28 5.58
CA GLY A 232 22.61 -27.54 5.57
C GLY A 232 23.45 -26.50 4.80
N SER A 233 22.82 -25.64 4.00
CA SER A 233 23.43 -24.50 3.30
C SER A 233 23.39 -23.19 4.09
N GLY A 234 22.93 -23.19 5.35
CA GLY A 234 22.76 -21.99 6.17
C GLY A 234 21.58 -21.09 5.75
N THR A 235 20.67 -21.61 4.92
CA THR A 235 19.44 -20.89 4.53
C THR A 235 18.38 -21.11 5.61
N LYS A 236 17.77 -20.02 6.08
CA LYS A 236 16.64 -20.10 7.02
C LYS A 236 15.35 -20.10 6.23
N ILE A 237 14.57 -21.16 6.39
CA ILE A 237 13.23 -21.28 5.79
C ILE A 237 12.22 -21.60 6.88
N GLY A 238 11.00 -21.11 6.76
CA GLY A 238 10.05 -21.30 7.85
C GLY A 238 8.63 -20.86 7.56
N PRO A 239 7.61 -21.56 8.07
CA PRO A 239 6.26 -21.04 8.08
C PRO A 239 6.12 -19.87 9.06
N SER A 240 5.11 -19.04 8.81
CA SER A 240 4.61 -18.03 9.74
C SER A 240 3.11 -18.20 9.95
N LEU A 241 2.65 -17.89 11.16
CA LEU A 241 1.23 -17.88 11.53
C LEU A 241 0.96 -16.60 12.29
N GLY A 242 -0.12 -15.89 11.95
CA GLY A 242 -0.33 -14.56 12.47
C GLY A 242 -1.75 -14.06 12.36
N ILE A 243 -1.90 -12.81 12.74
CA ILE A 243 -3.13 -12.02 12.62
C ILE A 243 -2.84 -10.74 11.86
N ARG A 244 -3.81 -10.31 11.06
CA ARG A 244 -3.75 -9.07 10.29
C ARG A 244 -5.01 -8.25 10.52
N ASN A 245 -4.82 -7.00 10.93
CA ASN A 245 -5.85 -5.98 10.89
C ASN A 245 -5.63 -5.11 9.65
N LEU A 246 -6.68 -4.94 8.85
CA LEU A 246 -6.67 -4.14 7.65
C LEU A 246 -7.88 -3.23 7.59
N ASP A 247 -7.62 -1.95 7.79
CA ASP A 247 -8.62 -0.89 7.78
C ASP A 247 -8.43 0.02 6.58
N ILE A 248 -9.50 0.22 5.83
CA ILE A 248 -9.53 1.09 4.66
C ILE A 248 -10.60 2.15 4.87
N TYR A 249 -10.21 3.37 4.62
CA TYR A 249 -11.07 4.54 4.64
C TYR A 249 -10.98 5.26 3.30
N SER A 250 -12.13 5.64 2.78
CA SER A 250 -12.25 6.50 1.61
C SER A 250 -13.30 7.56 1.89
N LYS A 251 -12.98 8.81 1.61
CA LYS A 251 -13.95 9.90 1.64
C LYS A 251 -13.79 10.74 0.40
N GLU A 252 -14.90 11.03 -0.25
CA GLU A 252 -14.92 11.89 -1.41
C GLU A 252 -16.01 12.94 -1.32
N TYR A 253 -15.83 13.98 -2.13
CA TYR A 253 -16.81 14.99 -2.40
C TYR A 253 -16.90 15.18 -3.92
N GLY A 254 -18.10 15.20 -4.46
CA GLY A 254 -18.31 15.31 -5.90
C GLY A 254 -19.67 14.78 -6.33
N ASN A 255 -19.80 14.48 -7.62
CA ASN A 255 -20.99 13.84 -8.16
C ASN A 255 -20.97 12.35 -7.77
N LEU A 256 -21.97 11.91 -7.01
CA LEU A 256 -21.95 10.58 -6.41
C LEU A 256 -22.45 9.52 -7.40
N PRO A 257 -21.82 8.32 -7.45
CA PRO A 257 -22.25 7.22 -8.31
C PRO A 257 -23.67 6.76 -7.95
N GLY A 258 -24.41 6.17 -8.89
CA GLY A 258 -25.78 5.69 -8.67
C GLY A 258 -26.84 6.79 -8.74
N GLY A 259 -26.56 7.92 -9.41
CA GLY A 259 -27.52 9.02 -9.55
C GLY A 259 -27.84 9.76 -8.24
N LEU A 260 -27.01 9.60 -7.20
CA LEU A 260 -27.24 10.12 -5.84
C LEU A 260 -27.02 11.64 -5.72
N GLY A 261 -26.70 12.32 -6.83
CA GLY A 261 -26.50 13.76 -6.89
C GLY A 261 -25.13 14.20 -6.38
N PHE A 262 -24.98 15.49 -6.11
CA PHE A 262 -23.69 16.07 -5.69
C PHE A 262 -23.59 16.08 -4.17
N GLY A 263 -22.47 15.61 -3.61
CA GLY A 263 -22.30 15.58 -2.16
C GLY A 263 -21.09 14.78 -1.69
N THR A 264 -21.16 14.29 -0.46
CA THR A 264 -20.08 13.52 0.18
C THR A 264 -20.42 12.04 0.25
N MET A 265 -19.46 11.16 -0.08
CA MET A 265 -19.55 9.73 0.21
C MET A 265 -18.34 9.31 1.05
N GLU A 266 -18.61 8.59 2.12
CA GLU A 266 -17.63 8.08 3.07
C GLU A 266 -17.79 6.57 3.21
N GLU A 267 -16.70 5.84 3.02
CA GLU A 267 -16.60 4.40 3.12
C GLU A 267 -15.55 4.04 4.17
N LYS A 268 -15.95 3.25 5.16
CA LYS A 268 -15.12 2.70 6.23
C LYS A 268 -15.26 1.19 6.21
N ALA A 269 -14.15 0.49 6.01
CA ALA A 269 -14.15 -0.95 5.91
C ALA A 269 -12.97 -1.50 6.72
N GLY A 270 -13.27 -2.03 7.90
CA GLY A 270 -12.29 -2.58 8.82
C GLY A 270 -12.41 -4.08 8.97
N GLY A 271 -11.30 -4.78 9.19
CA GLY A 271 -11.31 -6.23 9.28
C GLY A 271 -10.09 -6.81 9.99
N LEU A 272 -10.34 -7.83 10.80
CA LEU A 272 -9.32 -8.63 11.47
C LEU A 272 -9.43 -10.06 10.97
N GLY A 273 -8.29 -10.76 10.86
CA GLY A 273 -8.34 -12.20 10.66
C GLY A 273 -6.98 -12.86 10.56
N PRO A 274 -6.97 -14.18 10.32
CA PRO A 274 -5.75 -14.96 10.31
C PRO A 274 -4.90 -14.68 9.08
N GLN A 275 -3.59 -14.82 9.28
CA GLN A 275 -2.56 -14.80 8.26
C GLN A 275 -1.69 -16.04 8.41
N ILE A 276 -1.36 -16.66 7.29
CA ILE A 276 -0.35 -17.71 7.21
C ILE A 276 0.71 -17.26 6.21
N GLY A 277 1.94 -17.67 6.39
CA GLY A 277 2.97 -17.29 5.46
C GLY A 277 4.17 -18.21 5.48
N PHE A 278 5.14 -17.83 4.67
CA PHE A 278 6.40 -18.50 4.52
C PHE A 278 7.50 -17.44 4.44
N ARG A 279 8.64 -17.73 5.06
CA ARG A 279 9.81 -16.85 5.14
C ARG A 279 11.02 -17.61 4.63
N ILE A 280 11.80 -16.96 3.78
CA ILE A 280 13.08 -17.45 3.29
C ILE A 280 14.09 -16.34 3.53
N VAL A 281 15.18 -16.67 4.22
CA VAL A 281 16.31 -15.78 4.44
C VAL A 281 17.58 -16.53 4.10
N LYS A 282 18.28 -16.08 3.07
CA LYS A 282 19.52 -16.69 2.57
C LYS A 282 20.66 -15.70 2.66
N LYS A 283 21.70 -16.03 3.41
CA LYS A 283 22.98 -15.30 3.30
C LYS A 283 23.64 -15.70 1.99
N LEU A 284 23.94 -14.71 1.14
CA LEU A 284 24.62 -14.93 -0.15
C LEU A 284 26.13 -14.89 0.03
N ASN A 285 26.60 -13.92 0.82
CA ASN A 285 27.99 -13.79 1.26
C ASN A 285 28.01 -12.97 2.56
N HIS A 286 29.18 -12.50 2.96
CA HIS A 286 29.34 -11.70 4.18
C HIS A 286 28.56 -10.38 4.13
N TYR A 287 28.48 -9.73 2.97
CA TYR A 287 27.80 -8.45 2.83
C TYR A 287 26.31 -8.56 2.54
N PHE A 288 25.88 -9.61 1.85
CA PHE A 288 24.55 -9.68 1.25
C PHE A 288 23.68 -10.80 1.81
N GLN A 289 22.45 -10.45 2.15
CA GLN A 289 21.40 -11.36 2.57
C GLN A 289 20.17 -11.16 1.71
N PHE A 290 19.68 -12.21 1.07
CA PHE A 290 18.42 -12.22 0.36
C PHE A 290 17.29 -12.62 1.31
N HIS A 291 16.12 -11.99 1.17
CA HIS A 291 14.89 -12.45 1.82
C HIS A 291 13.74 -12.54 0.82
N ALA A 292 12.85 -13.50 1.04
CA ALA A 292 11.58 -13.64 0.34
C ALA A 292 10.52 -14.11 1.32
N ASN A 293 9.43 -13.36 1.39
CA ASN A 293 8.32 -13.56 2.29
C ASN A 293 7.05 -13.64 1.44
N VAL A 294 6.21 -14.63 1.73
CA VAL A 294 4.90 -14.77 1.12
C VAL A 294 3.89 -14.96 2.23
N ASP A 295 2.82 -14.18 2.21
CA ASP A 295 1.73 -14.26 3.17
C ASP A 295 0.41 -14.44 2.43
N TYR A 296 -0.45 -15.30 2.95
CA TYR A 296 -1.86 -15.42 2.60
C TYR A 296 -2.69 -15.01 3.81
N PHE A 297 -3.71 -14.18 3.60
CA PHE A 297 -4.54 -13.68 4.68
C PHE A 297 -6.01 -13.71 4.31
N ARG A 298 -6.85 -13.82 5.34
CA ARG A 298 -8.29 -13.59 5.26
C ARG A 298 -8.71 -12.69 6.39
N THR A 299 -9.44 -11.63 6.10
CA THR A 299 -10.00 -10.74 7.12
C THR A 299 -11.52 -10.67 6.99
N LEU A 300 -12.18 -10.54 8.13
CA LEU A 300 -13.61 -10.28 8.23
C LEU A 300 -13.80 -9.09 9.15
N GLY A 301 -14.71 -8.20 8.81
CA GLY A 301 -15.11 -7.17 9.74
C GLY A 301 -16.23 -6.30 9.20
N LYS A 302 -16.34 -5.09 9.76
CA LYS A 302 -17.47 -4.21 9.54
C LYS A 302 -17.26 -3.34 8.31
N TYR A 303 -18.33 -3.19 7.55
CA TYR A 303 -18.42 -2.28 6.44
C TYR A 303 -19.43 -1.18 6.76
N HIS A 304 -19.05 0.06 6.51
CA HIS A 304 -19.90 1.21 6.73
C HIS A 304 -19.80 2.14 5.53
N LEU A 305 -20.95 2.50 4.99
CA LEU A 305 -21.07 3.49 3.92
C LEU A 305 -22.02 4.56 4.40
N LYS A 306 -21.58 5.81 4.27
CA LYS A 306 -22.36 7.00 4.55
C LYS A 306 -22.35 7.89 3.32
N THR A 307 -23.52 8.23 2.83
CA THR A 307 -23.69 9.08 1.67
C THR A 307 -24.59 10.25 2.04
N ASN A 308 -24.10 11.45 1.81
CA ASN A 308 -24.89 12.68 1.90
C ASN A 308 -24.89 13.33 0.51
N GLY A 309 -25.99 13.24 -0.22
CA GLY A 309 -26.17 13.83 -1.55
C GLY A 309 -27.20 14.95 -1.53
N ALA A 310 -27.02 15.95 -2.39
CA ALA A 310 -28.07 16.88 -2.76
C ALA A 310 -28.49 16.59 -4.21
N THR A 311 -29.78 16.40 -4.43
CA THR A 311 -30.37 16.16 -5.74
C THR A 311 -31.54 17.10 -5.99
N ILE A 312 -31.86 17.36 -7.25
CA ILE A 312 -33.05 18.13 -7.64
C ILE A 312 -34.09 17.14 -8.12
N TYR A 313 -35.23 17.09 -7.44
CA TYR A 313 -36.37 16.27 -7.84
C TYR A 313 -37.60 17.15 -7.98
N ASN A 314 -38.26 17.10 -9.15
CA ASN A 314 -39.39 17.96 -9.52
C ASN A 314 -39.15 19.46 -9.26
N GLY A 315 -37.94 19.94 -9.55
CA GLY A 315 -37.57 21.35 -9.36
C GLY A 315 -37.27 21.75 -7.90
N ALA A 316 -37.39 20.83 -6.94
CA ALA A 316 -37.10 21.07 -5.53
C ALA A 316 -35.77 20.43 -5.09
N PRO A 317 -34.95 21.13 -4.27
CA PRO A 317 -33.75 20.56 -3.68
C PRO A 317 -34.12 19.52 -2.63
N ASN A 318 -33.52 18.34 -2.74
CA ASN A 318 -33.70 17.22 -1.83
C ASN A 318 -32.35 16.80 -1.27
N PHE A 319 -32.33 16.47 0.02
CA PHE A 319 -31.15 15.97 0.71
C PHE A 319 -31.31 14.47 0.93
N LEU A 320 -30.41 13.71 0.32
CA LEU A 320 -30.29 12.30 0.56
C LEU A 320 -29.26 12.07 1.65
N ILE A 321 -29.67 11.49 2.77
CA ILE A 321 -28.74 10.95 3.78
C ILE A 321 -29.00 9.46 3.86
N THR A 322 -28.06 8.66 3.37
CA THR A 322 -28.08 7.21 3.56
C THR A 322 -26.90 6.81 4.44
N GLU A 323 -27.20 6.02 5.46
CA GLU A 323 -26.22 5.46 6.36
C GLU A 323 -26.61 4.01 6.61
N THR A 324 -25.62 3.13 6.59
CA THR A 324 -25.85 1.71 6.88
C THR A 324 -26.32 1.54 8.34
N SER A 325 -27.55 1.08 8.55
CA SER A 325 -28.16 0.96 9.88
C SER A 325 -27.44 -0.10 10.73
N GLY A 326 -26.88 0.31 11.87
CA GLY A 326 -26.05 -0.55 12.72
C GLY A 326 -26.78 -1.55 13.63
N SER A 327 -28.08 -1.81 13.46
CA SER A 327 -28.88 -2.52 14.49
C SER A 327 -29.66 -3.76 14.05
N ALA A 328 -29.66 -4.18 12.77
CA ALA A 328 -30.21 -5.49 12.37
C ALA A 328 -29.59 -6.01 11.05
N GLY A 329 -28.55 -6.84 11.18
CA GLY A 329 -27.76 -7.36 10.04
C GLY A 329 -26.59 -6.44 9.71
N GLU A 330 -25.51 -6.53 10.50
CA GLU A 330 -24.31 -5.73 10.26
C GLU A 330 -23.78 -5.97 8.84
N ASN A 331 -23.45 -4.88 8.14
CA ASN A 331 -22.74 -4.99 6.87
C ASN A 331 -21.33 -5.52 7.13
N LEU A 332 -20.99 -6.62 6.47
CA LEU A 332 -19.72 -7.30 6.64
C LEU A 332 -18.87 -7.15 5.38
N VAL A 333 -17.59 -6.83 5.55
CA VAL A 333 -16.58 -6.93 4.51
C VAL A 333 -15.74 -8.19 4.74
N LYS A 334 -15.68 -9.06 3.74
CA LYS A 334 -14.80 -10.22 3.70
C LYS A 334 -13.68 -9.94 2.70
N ARG A 335 -12.44 -10.09 3.14
CA ARG A 335 -11.26 -9.95 2.28
C ARG A 335 -10.41 -11.23 2.27
N GLY A 336 -9.89 -11.59 1.11
CA GLY A 336 -8.91 -12.65 0.95
C GLY A 336 -7.82 -12.20 0.01
N GLY A 337 -6.56 -12.38 0.39
CA GLY A 337 -5.45 -11.83 -0.40
C GLY A 337 -4.12 -12.48 -0.07
N TYR A 338 -3.11 -12.05 -0.82
CA TYR A 338 -1.73 -12.46 -0.63
C TYR A 338 -0.80 -11.25 -0.68
N GLN A 339 0.33 -11.38 0.01
CA GLN A 339 1.41 -10.39 0.03
C GLN A 339 2.72 -11.10 -0.28
N ILE A 340 3.51 -10.51 -1.17
CA ILE A 340 4.84 -10.97 -1.53
C ILE A 340 5.80 -9.82 -1.19
N ASP A 341 6.86 -10.13 -0.45
CA ASP A 341 7.88 -9.17 -0.03
C ASP A 341 9.26 -9.81 -0.26
N THR A 342 10.02 -9.25 -1.18
CA THR A 342 11.33 -9.77 -1.59
C THR A 342 12.37 -8.65 -1.52
N GLY A 343 13.60 -8.98 -1.18
CA GLY A 343 14.65 -7.97 -1.19
C GLY A 343 16.05 -8.50 -0.93
N LEU A 344 16.98 -7.59 -1.16
CA LEU A 344 18.40 -7.77 -0.93
C LEU A 344 18.86 -6.81 0.16
N SER A 345 19.42 -7.37 1.21
CA SER A 345 19.96 -6.65 2.34
C SER A 345 21.47 -6.60 2.28
N PHE A 346 22.04 -5.41 2.50
CA PHE A 346 23.45 -5.16 2.71
C PHE A 346 23.72 -4.97 4.21
N LEU A 347 24.51 -5.87 4.78
CA LEU A 347 24.95 -5.85 6.17
C LEU A 347 26.17 -4.92 6.26
N ARG A 348 26.02 -3.74 6.87
CA ARG A 348 27.13 -2.80 7.03
C ARG A 348 27.95 -3.11 8.27
N THR A 349 27.28 -3.43 9.38
CA THR A 349 27.87 -3.85 10.65
C THR A 349 27.00 -4.96 11.26
N SER A 350 27.41 -5.49 12.42
CA SER A 350 26.60 -6.43 13.21
C SER A 350 25.24 -5.87 13.64
N TRP A 351 25.09 -4.55 13.68
CA TRP A 351 23.90 -3.85 14.18
C TRP A 351 23.17 -3.01 13.13
N LEU A 352 23.75 -2.81 11.93
CA LEU A 352 23.19 -1.97 10.87
C LEU A 352 23.06 -2.72 9.56
N LYS A 353 21.83 -2.79 9.05
CA LYS A 353 21.48 -3.46 7.79
C LYS A 353 20.64 -2.54 6.92
N PHE A 354 21.04 -2.37 5.67
CA PHE A 354 20.27 -1.67 4.65
C PHE A 354 19.57 -2.68 3.75
N THR A 355 18.34 -2.41 3.33
CA THR A 355 17.58 -3.33 2.48
C THR A 355 17.00 -2.60 1.29
N PHE A 356 17.18 -3.13 0.08
CA PHE A 356 16.41 -2.73 -1.08
C PHE A 356 15.46 -3.86 -1.44
N GLY A 357 14.17 -3.58 -1.59
CA GLY A 357 13.19 -4.62 -1.85
C GLY A 357 11.97 -4.14 -2.61
N PHE A 358 11.10 -5.09 -2.88
CA PHE A 358 9.83 -4.91 -3.55
C PHE A 358 8.74 -5.61 -2.75
N GLN A 359 7.65 -4.89 -2.51
CA GLN A 359 6.46 -5.40 -1.87
C GLN A 359 5.30 -5.37 -2.87
N TYR A 360 4.51 -6.43 -2.91
CA TYR A 360 3.27 -6.54 -3.65
C TYR A 360 2.19 -7.13 -2.74
N THR A 361 0.99 -6.60 -2.81
CA THR A 361 -0.17 -7.09 -2.08
C THR A 361 -1.38 -6.97 -2.98
N GLU A 362 -2.07 -8.08 -3.18
CA GLU A 362 -3.35 -8.13 -3.86
C GLU A 362 -4.37 -8.73 -2.90
N MET A 363 -5.54 -8.12 -2.85
CA MET A 363 -6.67 -8.70 -2.14
C MET A 363 -7.94 -8.53 -2.93
N ARG A 364 -8.82 -9.50 -2.71
CA ARG A 364 -10.19 -9.48 -3.17
C ARG A 364 -11.10 -9.21 -2.00
N SER A 365 -12.00 -8.25 -2.14
CA SER A 365 -13.00 -7.94 -1.12
C SER A 365 -14.42 -8.04 -1.65
N SER A 366 -15.31 -8.46 -0.77
CA SER A 366 -16.74 -8.59 -1.01
C SER A 366 -17.50 -8.06 0.20
N VAL A 367 -18.60 -7.35 -0.05
CA VAL A 367 -19.46 -6.80 0.99
C VAL A 367 -20.76 -7.60 1.03
N THR A 368 -21.22 -7.95 2.23
CA THR A 368 -22.46 -8.70 2.47
C THR A 368 -23.27 -8.03 3.58
N GLY A 369 -24.56 -8.37 3.70
CA GLY A 369 -25.39 -7.88 4.80
C GLY A 369 -26.14 -6.57 4.54
N TYR A 370 -26.11 -6.03 3.31
CA TYR A 370 -26.85 -4.81 2.96
C TYR A 370 -28.36 -5.00 3.11
N ASN A 371 -28.87 -4.65 4.28
CA ASN A 371 -30.29 -4.59 4.61
C ASN A 371 -30.67 -3.11 4.64
N TYR A 372 -31.15 -2.59 3.51
CA TYR A 372 -31.89 -1.32 3.53
C TYR A 372 -33.29 -1.61 4.04
N ASN A 373 -33.78 -0.78 4.96
CA ASN A 373 -35.15 -0.86 5.42
C ASN A 373 -36.09 -0.53 4.25
N ILE A 374 -36.84 -1.53 3.78
CA ILE A 374 -37.79 -1.41 2.67
C ILE A 374 -38.91 -0.39 2.96
N ASN A 375 -39.15 -0.06 4.24
CA ASN A 375 -40.17 0.91 4.66
C ASN A 375 -39.74 2.38 4.41
N LEU A 376 -38.49 2.63 4.02
CA LEU A 376 -38.07 3.95 3.48
C LEU A 376 -38.39 4.10 1.98
N LEU A 377 -38.85 3.02 1.31
CA LEU A 377 -39.21 3.00 -0.11
C LEU A 377 -40.71 3.25 -0.34
N PHE A 378 -41.52 3.25 0.71
CA PHE A 378 -42.94 3.58 0.64
C PHE A 378 -43.22 4.80 1.52
N PRO A 379 -43.86 5.85 0.98
CA PRO A 379 -44.19 7.03 1.76
C PRO A 379 -45.37 6.71 2.68
N ASP A 380 -45.10 6.25 3.89
CA ASP A 380 -46.13 6.26 4.93
C ASP A 380 -46.25 7.70 5.47
N LEU A 381 -47.36 8.32 5.09
CA LEU A 381 -48.02 9.50 5.67
C LEU A 381 -47.19 10.36 6.66
N VAL A 382 -46.66 11.45 6.11
CA VAL A 382 -46.73 12.84 6.62
C VAL A 382 -46.82 12.99 8.16
N GLY A 383 -45.65 13.03 8.79
CA GLY A 383 -45.42 13.85 9.99
C GLY A 383 -44.60 15.07 9.59
N SER A 384 -45.24 16.23 9.53
CA SER A 384 -44.68 17.52 9.14
C SER A 384 -43.30 17.81 9.76
N THR A 385 -42.39 18.38 8.93
CA THR A 385 -41.06 18.97 9.19
C THR A 385 -39.80 18.21 8.81
N VAL A 386 -39.89 16.99 8.26
CA VAL A 386 -38.72 16.33 7.64
C VAL A 386 -39.14 15.73 6.30
N LEU A 387 -38.82 16.41 5.21
CA LEU A 387 -39.06 15.96 3.84
C LEU A 387 -38.26 14.67 3.57
N ASN A 388 -38.91 13.54 3.86
CA ASN A 388 -38.52 12.21 3.39
C ASN A 388 -38.61 12.18 1.87
N THR A 389 -37.47 12.36 1.22
CA THR A 389 -37.36 12.19 -0.22
C THR A 389 -37.35 10.71 -0.56
N VAL A 390 -38.30 10.33 -1.42
CA VAL A 390 -38.36 9.05 -2.14
C VAL A 390 -36.98 8.73 -2.72
N THR A 391 -36.26 7.81 -2.09
CA THR A 391 -35.08 7.21 -2.69
C THR A 391 -35.59 6.27 -3.78
N LYS A 392 -35.24 6.53 -5.04
CA LYS A 392 -35.65 5.68 -6.15
C LYS A 392 -35.30 4.22 -5.87
N THR A 393 -36.33 3.40 -5.82
CA THR A 393 -36.26 1.94 -5.63
C THR A 393 -35.33 1.28 -6.66
N VAL A 394 -35.19 1.86 -7.85
CA VAL A 394 -34.40 1.32 -8.97
C VAL A 394 -32.89 1.53 -8.79
N ASP A 395 -32.46 2.70 -8.29
CA ASP A 395 -31.03 3.01 -8.10
C ASP A 395 -30.42 2.16 -6.96
N LEU A 396 -31.23 1.80 -5.95
CA LEU A 396 -30.83 0.90 -4.87
C LEU A 396 -30.74 -0.58 -5.31
N VAL A 397 -31.59 -1.00 -6.27
CA VAL A 397 -31.58 -2.36 -6.84
C VAL A 397 -30.38 -2.60 -7.76
N THR A 398 -29.88 -1.58 -8.46
CA THR A 398 -28.66 -1.68 -9.30
C THR A 398 -27.37 -1.54 -8.50
N THR A 399 -27.37 -0.72 -7.44
CA THR A 399 -26.21 -0.48 -6.57
C THR A 399 -25.88 -1.68 -5.67
N ARG A 400 -26.88 -2.44 -5.22
CA ARG A 400 -26.67 -3.61 -4.33
C ARG A 400 -25.84 -4.75 -4.97
N PRO A 401 -26.18 -5.27 -6.16
CA PRO A 401 -25.34 -6.25 -6.86
C PRO A 401 -23.93 -5.71 -7.16
N ALA A 402 -23.79 -4.42 -7.46
CA ALA A 402 -22.51 -3.79 -7.73
C ALA A 402 -21.59 -3.73 -6.50
N LEU A 403 -22.14 -3.45 -5.32
CA LEU A 403 -21.39 -3.45 -4.05
C LEU A 403 -21.04 -4.86 -3.56
N GLN A 404 -21.87 -5.86 -3.89
CA GLN A 404 -21.62 -7.26 -3.59
C GLN A 404 -20.59 -7.91 -4.53
N LYS A 405 -20.36 -7.30 -5.71
CA LYS A 405 -19.38 -7.78 -6.66
C LYS A 405 -17.98 -7.72 -6.05
N GLU A 406 -17.23 -8.80 -6.23
CA GLU A 406 -15.85 -8.88 -5.79
C GLU A 406 -15.03 -7.76 -6.46
N VAL A 407 -14.24 -7.05 -5.65
CA VAL A 407 -13.32 -6.03 -6.11
C VAL A 407 -11.89 -6.36 -5.74
N ILE A 408 -10.96 -5.92 -6.58
CA ILE A 408 -9.53 -6.13 -6.39
C ILE A 408 -8.93 -4.83 -5.87
N ASP A 409 -8.17 -4.92 -4.78
CA ASP A 409 -7.29 -3.88 -4.27
C ASP A 409 -5.85 -4.33 -4.46
N THR A 410 -5.02 -3.44 -5.00
CA THR A 410 -3.62 -3.73 -5.30
C THR A 410 -2.72 -2.65 -4.71
N TYR A 411 -1.75 -3.07 -3.91
CA TYR A 411 -0.74 -2.22 -3.28
C TYR A 411 0.64 -2.76 -3.64
N TYR A 412 1.51 -1.94 -4.23
CA TYR A 412 2.84 -2.41 -4.64
C TYR A 412 3.86 -1.29 -4.70
N GLY A 413 5.13 -1.61 -4.49
CA GLY A 413 6.18 -0.59 -4.49
C GLY A 413 7.57 -1.12 -4.19
N PHE A 414 8.56 -0.33 -4.59
CA PHE A 414 9.95 -0.53 -4.17
C PHE A 414 10.18 0.18 -2.84
N TYR A 415 10.97 -0.43 -1.96
CA TYR A 415 11.33 0.18 -0.69
C TYR A 415 12.83 0.15 -0.44
N PHE A 416 13.28 1.18 0.28
CA PHE A 416 14.56 1.20 0.95
C PHE A 416 14.33 1.05 2.45
N GLY A 417 15.05 0.15 3.10
CA GLY A 417 14.93 -0.16 4.52
C GLY A 417 16.21 0.10 5.27
N VAL A 418 16.09 0.65 6.47
CA VAL A 418 17.19 0.78 7.43
C VAL A 418 16.81 -0.02 8.67
N THR A 419 17.61 -1.02 9.01
CA THR A 419 17.40 -1.91 10.14
C THR A 419 18.49 -1.71 11.18
N PHE A 420 18.06 -1.57 12.44
CA PHE A 420 18.91 -1.57 13.60
C PHE A 420 18.69 -2.87 14.38
N THR A 421 19.77 -3.59 14.66
CA THR A 421 19.76 -4.81 15.48
C THR A 421 20.28 -4.47 16.87
N LEU A 422 19.50 -4.83 17.88
CA LEU A 422 19.76 -4.65 19.30
C LEU A 422 20.02 -6.00 19.98
#